data_AF-A0A947RZ75-F1
#
_entry.id   AF-A0A947RZ75-F1
#
_cell.length_a   1.000
_cell.length_b   1.000
_cell.length_c   1.000
_cell.angle_alpha   90.00
_cell.angle_beta   90.00
_cell.angle_gamma   90.00
#
_symmetry.space_group_name_H-M   'P 1'
#
loop_
_entity.id
_entity.type
_entity.pdbx_description
1 polymer ?
#
loop_
_entity_poly.entity_id
_entity_poly.type
_entity_poly.pdbx_seq_one_letter_code
_entity_poly.pdbx_strand_id
1 'polypeptide(L)'
;MDDQKKREWAERRARELKAFYSHLIAYVTVNVVLFIINFAIGGGWWFYWVTIFWGIALIFHAIDVLIKGKFLGKNWEEKKVKKLMEEEGNKTDENEE
;
A
#
# COMPACT_ATOMS: atom_id res chain seq x y z
N MET A 1 -18.97 -21.43 1.64
CA MET A 1 -17.51 -21.20 1.83
C MET A 1 -16.95 -20.10 0.93
N ASP A 2 -17.51 -19.88 -0.27
CA ASP A 2 -17.09 -18.81 -1.20
C ASP A 2 -17.26 -17.37 -0.64
N ASP A 3 -18.34 -17.14 0.13
CA ASP A 3 -18.66 -15.80 0.65
C ASP A 3 -17.71 -15.31 1.76
N GLN A 4 -17.16 -16.22 2.56
CA GLN A 4 -16.20 -15.88 3.63
C GLN A 4 -14.88 -15.40 3.03
N LYS A 5 -14.36 -16.09 2.00
CA LYS A 5 -13.13 -15.70 1.29
C LYS A 5 -13.27 -14.33 0.59
N LYS A 6 -14.45 -14.04 0.01
CA LYS A 6 -14.74 -12.72 -0.58
C LYS A 6 -14.74 -11.60 0.45
N ARG A 7 -15.30 -11.85 1.64
CA ARG A 7 -15.31 -10.87 2.74
C ARG A 7 -13.91 -10.58 3.28
N GLU A 8 -13.13 -11.62 3.55
CA GLU A 8 -11.75 -11.47 4.01
C GLU A 8 -10.89 -10.71 3.00
N TRP A 9 -11.07 -11.00 1.71
CA TRP A 9 -10.38 -10.29 0.63
C TRP A 9 -10.74 -8.80 0.60
N ALA A 10 -12.03 -8.47 0.65
CA ALA A 10 -12.51 -7.10 0.66
C ALA A 10 -12.00 -6.32 1.90
N GLU A 11 -11.99 -6.96 3.07
CA GLU A 11 -11.47 -6.36 4.30
C GLU A 11 -9.97 -6.11 4.24
N ARG A 12 -9.20 -7.05 3.69
CA ARG A 12 -7.74 -6.91 3.54
C ARG A 12 -7.41 -5.73 2.63
N ARG A 13 -8.14 -5.59 1.52
CA ARG A 13 -8.05 -4.44 0.62
C ARG A 13 -8.39 -3.12 1.30
N ALA A 14 -9.45 -3.11 2.11
CA ALA A 14 -9.87 -1.93 2.85
C ALA A 14 -8.82 -1.50 3.89
N ARG A 15 -8.17 -2.46 4.58
CA ARG A 15 -7.08 -2.19 5.53
C ARG A 15 -5.86 -1.58 4.85
N GLU A 16 -5.46 -2.10 3.69
CA GLU A 16 -4.36 -1.55 2.89
C GLU A 16 -4.64 -0.11 2.44
N LEU A 17 -5.86 0.17 1.95
CA LEU A 17 -6.27 1.53 1.59
C LEU A 17 -6.25 2.46 2.81
N LYS A 18 -6.74 2.01 3.97
CA LYS A 18 -6.73 2.81 5.19
C LYS A 18 -5.32 3.18 5.64
N ALA A 19 -4.39 2.23 5.56
CA ALA A 19 -2.98 2.47 5.89
C ALA A 19 -2.35 3.50 4.94
N PHE A 20 -2.63 3.41 3.64
CA PHE A 20 -2.19 4.39 2.65
C PHE A 20 -2.74 5.79 2.92
N TYR A 21 -4.05 5.91 3.15
CA TYR A 21 -4.70 7.20 3.46
C TYR A 21 -4.15 7.82 4.74
N SER A 22 -3.86 7.02 5.77
CA SER A 22 -3.24 7.50 7.00
C SER A 22 -1.86 8.15 6.72
N HIS A 23 -1.02 7.49 5.93
CA HIS A 23 0.29 8.03 5.53
C HIS A 23 0.15 9.29 4.65
N LEU A 24 -0.84 9.33 3.75
CA LEU A 24 -1.14 10.51 2.93
C LEU A 24 -1.57 11.70 3.78
N ILE A 25 -2.49 11.50 4.73
CA ILE A 25 -2.96 12.55 5.64
C ILE A 25 -1.82 13.06 6.51
N ALA A 26 -1.00 12.15 7.05
CA ALA A 26 0.18 12.52 7.83
C ALA A 26 1.16 13.35 6.98
N TYR A 27 1.43 12.95 5.73
CA TYR A 27 2.30 13.71 4.82
C TYR A 27 1.76 15.11 4.54
N VAL A 28 0.48 15.25 4.21
CA VAL A 28 -0.15 16.56 3.96
C VAL A 28 -0.07 17.42 5.21
N THR A 29 -0.38 16.86 6.38
CA THR A 29 -0.33 17.58 7.67
C THR A 29 1.09 18.07 7.97
N VAL A 30 2.10 17.21 7.85
CA VAL A 30 3.50 17.55 8.07
C VAL A 30 3.98 18.61 7.08
N ASN A 31 3.63 18.49 5.79
CA ASN A 31 3.98 19.48 4.77
C ASN A 31 3.38 20.86 5.06
N VAL A 32 2.11 20.90 5.47
CA VAL A 32 1.43 22.16 5.84
C VAL A 32 2.11 22.80 7.04
N VAL A 33 2.45 22.03 8.07
CA VAL A 33 3.18 22.53 9.24
C VAL A 33 4.57 23.05 8.85
N LEU A 34 5.34 22.30 8.04
CA LEU A 34 6.65 22.73 7.54
C LEU A 34 6.55 24.00 6.70
N PHE A 35 5.54 24.12 5.85
CA PHE A 35 5.30 25.30 5.04
C PHE A 35 5.04 26.54 5.91
N ILE A 36 4.21 26.40 6.95
CA ILE A 36 3.92 27.49 7.90
C ILE A 36 5.20 27.90 8.65
N ILE A 37 5.98 26.93 9.12
CA ILE A 37 7.26 27.18 9.81
C ILE A 37 8.25 27.90 8.88
N ASN A 38 8.37 27.45 7.63
CA ASN A 38 9.27 28.06 6.66
C ASN A 38 8.84 29.50 6.31
N PHE A 39 7.54 29.73 6.17
CA PHE A 39 6.99 31.06 5.94
C PHE A 39 7.21 32.00 7.13
N ALA A 40 7.09 31.50 8.36
CA ALA A 40 7.27 32.29 9.58
C ALA A 40 8.74 32.60 9.90
N ILE A 41 9.66 31.67 9.64
CA ILE A 41 11.09 31.79 10.00
C ILE A 41 11.90 32.47 8.88
N GLY A 42 11.38 32.51 7.65
CA GLY A 42 11.95 33.33 6.57
C GLY A 42 13.35 32.94 6.12
N GLY A 43 13.74 31.66 6.22
CA GLY A 43 15.12 31.27 5.93
C GLY A 43 15.34 29.78 5.69
N GLY A 44 15.35 29.39 4.42
CA GLY A 44 16.12 28.22 3.96
C GLY A 44 15.35 27.20 3.13
N TRP A 45 16.03 26.67 2.11
CA TRP A 45 15.50 25.64 1.19
C TRP A 45 15.56 24.21 1.78
N TRP A 46 15.83 24.07 3.08
CA TRP A 46 16.01 22.77 3.73
C TRP A 46 14.70 21.95 3.77
N PHE A 47 13.54 22.62 3.83
CA PHE A 47 12.25 21.95 3.84
C PHE A 47 11.98 21.19 2.54
N TYR A 48 12.49 21.68 1.39
CA TYR A 48 12.35 21.03 0.09
C TYR A 48 12.98 19.64 0.07
N TRP A 49 14.11 19.46 0.76
CA TRP A 49 14.77 18.15 0.82
C TRP A 49 13.91 17.14 1.59
N VAL A 50 13.30 17.56 2.70
CA VAL A 50 12.39 16.71 3.49
C VAL A 50 11.15 16.36 2.68
N THR A 51 10.55 17.34 2.00
CA THR A 51 9.32 17.12 1.23
C THR A 51 9.54 16.33 -0.06
N ILE A 52 10.70 16.47 -0.71
CA ILE A 52 11.09 15.65 -1.88
C ILE A 52 11.33 14.20 -1.46
N PHE A 53 12.13 13.94 -0.43
CA PHE A 53 12.41 12.56 -0.01
C PHE A 53 11.14 11.84 0.44
N TRP A 54 10.31 12.51 1.26
CA TRP A 54 9.03 11.97 1.69
C TRP A 54 8.02 11.88 0.55
N GLY A 55 8.03 12.83 -0.39
CA GLY A 55 7.17 12.81 -1.57
C GLY A 55 7.46 11.62 -2.48
N ILE A 56 8.73 11.30 -2.70
CA ILE A 56 9.15 10.12 -3.49
C ILE A 56 8.66 8.83 -2.82
N ALA A 57 8.88 8.68 -1.51
CA ALA A 57 8.41 7.51 -0.76
C ALA A 57 6.88 7.32 -0.87
N LEU A 58 6.13 8.43 -0.84
CA LEU A 58 4.68 8.43 -0.96
C LEU A 58 4.21 8.10 -2.38
N ILE A 59 4.89 8.60 -3.40
CA ILE A 59 4.63 8.26 -4.81
C ILE A 59 4.86 6.76 -5.03
N PHE A 60 5.94 6.17 -4.51
CA PHE A 60 6.14 4.73 -4.59
C PHE A 60 4.99 3.96 -3.94
N HIS A 61 4.55 4.36 -2.75
CA HIS A 61 3.43 3.73 -2.06
C HIS A 61 2.11 3.89 -2.85
N ALA A 62 1.89 5.06 -3.44
CA ALA A 62 0.72 5.36 -4.26
C ALA A 62 0.71 4.52 -5.54
N ILE A 63 1.85 4.41 -6.22
CA ILE A 63 2.03 3.56 -7.39
C ILE A 63 1.75 2.10 -7.02
N ASP A 64 2.27 1.62 -5.89
CA ASP A 64 2.09 0.23 -5.48
C ASP A 64 0.61 -0.09 -5.19
N VAL A 65 -0.11 0.83 -4.52
CA VAL A 65 -1.56 0.71 -4.25
C VAL A 65 -2.39 0.87 -5.53
N LEU A 66 -2.09 1.83 -6.40
CA LEU A 66 -2.81 2.07 -7.67
C LEU A 66 -2.57 0.98 -8.70
N ILE A 67 -1.33 0.50 -8.86
CA ILE A 67 -1.00 -0.58 -9.79
C ILE A 67 -1.62 -1.89 -9.30
N LYS A 68 -1.47 -2.23 -8.00
CA LYS A 68 -2.16 -3.39 -7.43
C LYS A 68 -3.67 -3.25 -7.54
N GLY A 69 -4.22 -2.06 -7.34
CA GLY A 69 -5.66 -1.79 -7.36
C GLY A 69 -6.30 -1.79 -8.75
N LYS A 70 -5.61 -1.23 -9.76
CA LYS A 70 -6.21 -0.90 -11.07
C LYS A 70 -5.69 -1.73 -12.24
N PHE A 71 -4.44 -2.22 -12.19
CA PHE A 71 -3.80 -2.89 -13.34
C PHE A 71 -3.49 -4.37 -13.07
N LEU A 72 -3.12 -4.72 -11.84
CA LEU A 72 -2.81 -6.10 -11.43
C LEU A 72 -3.98 -6.79 -10.71
N GLY A 73 -5.04 -6.05 -10.36
CA GLY A 73 -6.06 -6.50 -9.40
C GLY A 73 -6.64 -7.88 -9.65
N LYS A 74 -7.03 -8.23 -10.89
CA LYS A 74 -7.66 -9.53 -11.14
C LYS A 74 -6.66 -10.64 -11.48
N ASN A 75 -5.76 -10.39 -12.44
CA ASN A 75 -4.84 -11.42 -12.94
C ASN A 75 -3.72 -11.78 -11.94
N TRP A 76 -3.23 -10.81 -11.14
CA TRP A 76 -2.18 -11.10 -10.17
C TRP A 76 -2.74 -11.84 -8.95
N GLU A 77 -3.92 -11.45 -8.48
CA GLU A 77 -4.59 -12.13 -7.38
C GLU A 77 -5.00 -13.55 -7.76
N GLU A 78 -5.58 -13.77 -8.95
CA GLU A 78 -5.87 -15.11 -9.46
C GLU A 78 -4.60 -15.97 -9.54
N LYS A 79 -3.48 -15.42 -10.04
CA LYS A 79 -2.20 -16.15 -10.08
C LYS A 79 -1.67 -16.49 -8.68
N LYS A 80 -1.80 -15.58 -7.71
CA LYS A 80 -1.31 -15.81 -6.34
C LYS A 80 -2.15 -16.85 -5.62
N VAL A 81 -3.48 -16.80 -5.78
CA VAL A 81 -4.41 -17.79 -5.24
C VAL A 81 -4.17 -19.16 -5.86
N LYS A 82 -3.98 -19.24 -7.18
CA LYS A 82 -3.66 -20.50 -7.86
C LYS A 82 -2.35 -21.11 -7.34
N LYS A 83 -1.32 -20.27 -7.14
CA LYS A 83 -0.02 -20.72 -6.62
C LYS A 83 -0.11 -21.26 -5.19
N LEU A 84 -0.91 -20.63 -4.34
CA LEU A 84 -1.15 -21.10 -2.98
C LEU A 84 -1.93 -22.42 -2.96
N MET A 85 -2.92 -22.59 -3.86
CA MET A 85 -3.64 -23.86 -4.00
C MET A 85 -2.75 -25.00 -4.50
N GLU A 86 -1.85 -24.74 -5.45
CA GLU A 86 -0.83 -25.70 -5.89
C GLU A 86 0.15 -26.06 -4.76
N GLU A 87 0.61 -25.08 -3.98
CA GLU A 87 1.51 -25.30 -2.84
C GLU A 87 0.86 -26.02 -1.65
N GLU A 88 -0.46 -25.92 -1.48
CA GLU A 88 -1.22 -26.69 -0.48
C GLU A 88 -1.50 -28.12 -0.97
N GLY A 89 -1.93 -28.29 -2.22
CA GLY A 89 -2.14 -29.63 -2.79
C GLY A 89 -0.87 -30.47 -2.76
N ASN A 90 0.27 -29.90 -3.17
CA ASN A 90 1.54 -30.61 -3.20
C ASN A 90 2.08 -30.97 -1.79
N LYS A 91 1.70 -30.21 -0.74
CA LYS A 91 2.06 -30.54 0.65
C LYS A 91 1.18 -31.63 1.25
N THR A 92 -0.05 -31.80 0.76
CA THR A 92 -0.94 -32.87 1.20
C THR A 92 -0.50 -34.20 0.57
N ASP A 93 -0.11 -34.18 -0.70
CA ASP A 93 0.43 -35.36 -1.39
C ASP A 93 1.78 -35.83 -0.80
N GLU A 94 2.67 -34.92 -0.39
CA GLU A 94 3.95 -35.27 0.27
C GLU A 94 3.82 -35.80 1.71
N ASN A 95 2.67 -35.61 2.39
CA ASN A 95 2.45 -36.12 3.75
C ASN A 95 1.67 -37.45 3.78
N GLU A 96 1.16 -37.91 2.64
CA GLU A 96 0.43 -39.18 2.50
C GLU A 96 1.27 -40.30 1.85
N GLU A 97 2.48 -40.00 1.32
CA GLU A 97 3.55 -40.97 0.96
C GLU A 97 4.53 -41.23 2.12
#